data_AF-A0A496WL63-F1
#
_entry.id   AF-A0A496WL63-F1
#
_cell.length_a   1.000
_cell.length_b   1.000
_cell.length_c   1.000
_cell.angle_alpha   90.00
_cell.angle_beta   90.00
_cell.angle_gamma   90.00
#
_symmetry.space_group_name_H-M   'P 1'
#
loop_
_entity.id
_entity.type
_entity.pdbx_description
1 polymer ?
#
loop_
_entity_poly.entity_id
_entity_poly.type
_entity_poly.pdbx_seq_one_letter_code
_entity_poly.pdbx_strand_id
1 'polypeptide(L)'
;MSEYWADYIPGYYQVSDMGRIRSVRREVENKHGTLSIRQGCILAQSSGRGRGTKVSVDVRGIRKTMEMHRIVAEVFLENPDNLPYVRHRKGLENIPSNLYWTDDLRPVAIVSEQLVREIIDKLKCGMTTQEIIDELV
;
A
#
# COMPACT_ATOMS: atom_id res chain seq x y z
N MET A 1 -6.77 23.29 -8.87
CA MET A 1 -7.13 22.47 -7.69
C MET A 1 -5.99 22.56 -6.70
N SER A 2 -6.27 22.93 -5.45
CA SER A 2 -5.28 22.97 -4.36
C SER A 2 -5.09 21.56 -3.79
N GLU A 3 -3.84 21.13 -3.63
CA GLU A 3 -3.49 19.88 -2.93
C GLU A 3 -3.64 20.08 -1.42
N TYR A 4 -4.37 19.18 -0.76
CA TYR A 4 -4.54 19.19 0.68
C TYR A 4 -3.50 18.29 1.35
N TRP A 5 -2.91 18.76 2.45
CA TRP A 5 -1.87 18.05 3.21
C TRP A 5 -2.32 17.82 4.65
N ALA A 6 -2.27 16.57 5.10
CA ALA A 6 -2.62 16.16 6.46
C ALA A 6 -1.43 15.50 7.16
N ASP A 7 -1.41 15.55 8.49
CA ASP A 7 -0.38 14.89 9.29
C ASP A 7 -0.56 13.37 9.25
N TYR A 8 0.54 12.66 9.01
CA TYR A 8 0.60 11.19 9.14
C TYR A 8 1.40 10.81 10.38
N ILE A 9 2.61 11.38 10.51
CA ILE A 9 3.39 11.32 11.74
C ILE A 9 3.61 12.77 12.17
N PRO A 10 2.83 13.28 13.15
CA PRO A 10 2.93 14.66 13.60
C PRO A 10 4.37 15.05 13.92
N GLY A 11 4.81 16.19 13.37
CA GLY A 11 6.18 16.70 13.52
C GLY A 11 7.24 16.00 12.65
N TYR A 12 6.89 14.98 11.86
CA TYR A 12 7.84 14.28 10.97
C TYR A 12 7.40 14.25 9.51
N TYR A 13 6.16 13.85 9.23
CA TYR A 13 5.66 13.56 7.89
C TYR A 13 4.20 13.96 7.67
N GLN A 14 3.93 14.52 6.50
CA GLN A 14 2.61 14.87 6.01
C GLN A 14 2.34 14.18 4.68
N VAL A 15 1.08 13.88 4.41
CA VAL A 15 0.61 13.16 3.23
C VAL A 15 -0.44 13.99 2.53
N SER A 16 -0.44 13.98 1.21
CA SER A 16 -1.42 14.71 0.42
C SER A 16 -2.55 13.83 -0.11
N ASP A 17 -3.68 14.47 -0.38
CA ASP A 17 -4.82 13.87 -1.08
C ASP A 17 -4.49 13.47 -2.53
N MET A 18 -3.36 13.92 -3.07
CA MET A 18 -2.80 13.48 -4.36
C MET A 18 -1.83 12.28 -4.24
N GLY A 19 -1.72 11.68 -3.06
CA GLY A 19 -0.86 10.50 -2.85
C GLY A 19 0.63 10.81 -2.79
N ARG A 20 1.01 12.04 -2.38
CA ARG A 20 2.40 12.43 -2.12
C ARG A 20 2.67 12.43 -0.63
N ILE A 21 3.94 12.35 -0.25
CA ILE A 21 4.38 12.43 1.14
C ILE A 21 5.59 13.36 1.23
N ARG A 22 5.61 14.19 2.28
CA ARG A 22 6.68 15.13 2.55
C ARG A 22 7.15 15.04 3.99
N SER A 23 8.43 15.28 4.23
CA SER A 23 8.91 15.58 5.57
C SER A 23 8.55 17.01 5.95
N VAL A 24 8.31 17.26 7.23
CA VAL A 24 8.19 18.61 7.76
C VAL A 24 9.53 19.12 8.29
N ARG A 25 9.70 20.45 8.27
CA ARG A 25 10.84 21.12 8.87
C ARG A 25 10.87 20.83 10.37
N ARG A 26 12.00 20.37 10.88
CA ARG A 26 12.17 20.01 12.29
C ARG A 26 13.62 20.14 12.72
N GLU A 27 13.83 20.34 14.01
CA GLU A 27 15.14 20.24 14.63
C GLU A 27 15.49 18.78 14.88
N VAL A 28 16.73 18.41 14.61
CA VAL A 28 17.26 17.06 14.74
C VAL A 28 18.60 17.15 15.44
N GLU A 29 18.72 16.46 16.56
CA GLU A 29 19.97 16.29 17.30
C GLU A 29 20.84 15.23 16.62
N ASN A 30 22.12 15.53 16.43
CA ASN A 30 23.08 14.56 15.95
C ASN A 30 23.58 13.66 17.09
N LYS A 31 24.40 12.65 16.78
CA LYS A 31 24.97 11.74 17.78
C LYS A 31 25.91 12.41 18.80
N HIS A 32 26.30 13.66 18.55
CA HIS A 32 27.21 14.44 19.38
C HIS A 32 26.49 15.56 20.16
N GLY A 33 25.15 15.55 20.20
CA GLY A 33 24.34 16.54 20.92
C GLY A 33 24.16 17.88 20.21
N THR A 34 24.63 18.03 18.97
CA THR A 34 24.44 19.26 18.20
C THR A 34 23.08 19.24 17.51
N LEU A 35 22.32 20.31 17.70
CA LEU A 35 21.05 20.53 17.01
C LEU A 35 21.29 21.00 15.57
N SER A 36 20.54 20.44 14.63
CA SER A 36 20.55 20.82 13.22
C SER A 36 19.13 20.93 12.68
N ILE A 37 18.88 21.85 11.75
CA ILE A 37 17.56 22.01 11.15
C ILE A 37 17.48 21.14 9.89
N ARG A 38 16.59 20.13 9.93
CA ARG A 38 16.23 19.36 8.74
C ARG A 38 15.10 20.07 8.03
N GLN A 39 15.34 20.47 6.78
CA GLN A 39 14.30 21.04 5.94
C GLN A 39 13.29 19.97 5.51
N GLY A 40 12.03 20.37 5.38
CA GLY A 40 11.00 19.53 4.80
C GLY A 40 11.21 19.38 3.29
N CYS A 41 10.96 18.20 2.75
CA CYS A 41 11.02 17.93 1.32
C CYS A 41 9.98 16.88 0.92
N ILE A 42 9.57 16.86 -0.35
CA ILE A 42 8.76 15.77 -0.90
C ILE A 42 9.66 14.55 -1.04
N LEU A 43 9.22 13.40 -0.53
CA LEU A 43 9.99 12.17 -0.58
C LEU A 43 9.77 11.46 -1.92
N ALA A 44 10.85 10.88 -2.44
CA ALA A 44 10.77 9.98 -3.58
C ALA A 44 10.02 8.70 -3.19
N GLN A 45 9.12 8.28 -4.07
CA GLN A 45 8.42 7.00 -3.96
C GLN A 45 9.05 6.01 -4.93
N SER A 46 9.47 4.85 -4.43
CA SER A 46 10.03 3.79 -5.26
C SER A 46 8.94 2.85 -5.73
N SER A 47 8.89 2.55 -7.03
CA SER A 47 8.01 1.53 -7.58
C SER A 47 8.55 0.13 -7.22
N GLY A 48 7.73 -0.69 -6.57
CA GLY A 48 8.02 -2.12 -6.43
C GLY A 48 7.71 -2.87 -7.74
N ARG A 49 8.06 -4.17 -7.80
CA ARG A 49 7.65 -5.07 -8.90
C ARG A 49 6.12 -5.24 -8.93
N GLY A 50 5.40 -4.27 -9.49
CA GLY A 50 3.97 -4.33 -9.80
C GLY A 50 2.98 -4.21 -8.63
N ARG A 51 3.43 -3.97 -7.39
CA ARG A 51 2.56 -3.98 -6.18
C ARG A 51 2.31 -2.59 -5.57
N GLY A 52 2.52 -1.53 -6.33
CA GLY A 52 2.42 -0.14 -5.87
C GLY A 52 3.76 0.48 -5.46
N THR A 53 3.72 1.73 -5.01
CA THR A 53 4.91 2.48 -4.60
C THR A 53 5.16 2.40 -3.09
N LYS A 54 6.43 2.49 -2.71
CA LYS A 54 6.91 2.47 -1.33
C LYS A 54 7.66 3.74 -1.00
N VAL A 55 7.66 4.11 0.27
CA VAL A 55 8.42 5.24 0.80
C VAL A 55 9.17 4.82 2.06
N SER A 56 10.39 5.33 2.21
CA SER A 56 11.19 5.15 3.42
C SER A 56 11.04 6.37 4.31
N VAL A 57 10.43 6.17 5.49
CA VAL A 57 10.31 7.19 6.53
C VAL A 57 11.35 6.94 7.62
N ASP A 58 11.80 8.01 8.26
CA ASP A 58 12.79 8.01 9.33
C ASP A 58 12.29 8.87 10.50
N VAL A 59 12.08 8.20 11.63
CA VAL A 59 11.67 8.84 12.87
C VAL A 59 12.74 8.54 13.91
N ARG A 60 13.48 9.58 14.32
CA ARG A 60 14.54 9.49 15.33
C ARG A 60 15.60 8.43 15.01
N GLY A 61 15.99 8.32 13.74
CA GLY A 61 16.99 7.34 13.28
C GLY A 61 16.45 5.92 13.08
N ILE A 62 15.16 5.67 13.37
CA ILE A 62 14.50 4.42 13.03
C ILE A 62 13.90 4.57 11.64
N ARG A 63 14.50 3.88 10.67
CA ARG A 63 14.03 3.85 9.28
C ARG A 63 13.05 2.70 9.07
N LYS A 64 11.90 3.00 8.46
CA LYS A 64 10.89 2.01 8.05
C LYS A 64 10.48 2.26 6.60
N THR A 65 10.42 1.20 5.81
CA THR A 65 9.83 1.23 4.46
C THR A 65 8.37 0.85 4.56
N MET A 66 7.50 1.69 4.00
CA MET A 66 6.05 1.56 4.07
C MET A 66 5.43 1.70 2.68
N GLU A 67 4.24 1.13 2.50
CA GLU A 67 3.50 1.21 1.25
C GLU A 67 2.72 2.52 1.17
N MET A 68 2.85 3.23 0.05
CA MET A 68 2.31 4.59 -0.06
C MET A 68 0.78 4.59 -0.02
N HIS A 69 0.14 3.66 -0.72
CA HIS A 69 -1.32 3.54 -0.71
C HIS A 69 -1.87 3.28 0.70
N ARG A 70 -1.16 2.50 1.52
CA ARG A 70 -1.56 2.24 2.90
C ARG A 70 -1.50 3.50 3.75
N ILE A 71 -0.42 4.27 3.65
CA ILE A 71 -0.27 5.55 4.34
C ILE A 71 -1.42 6.51 3.98
N VAL A 72 -1.76 6.62 2.69
CA VAL A 72 -2.85 7.50 2.23
C VAL A 72 -4.19 7.04 2.81
N ALA A 73 -4.48 5.75 2.76
CA ALA A 73 -5.72 5.22 3.30
C ALA A 73 -5.84 5.44 4.81
N GLU A 74 -4.77 5.25 5.58
CA GLU A 74 -4.77 5.49 7.03
C GLU A 74 -5.05 6.96 7.39
N VAL A 75 -4.71 7.91 6.51
CA VAL A 75 -4.91 9.34 6.73
C VAL A 75 -6.29 9.82 6.26
N PHE A 76 -6.79 9.30 5.14
CA PHE A 76 -7.96 9.87 4.45
C PHE A 76 -9.19 8.96 4.41
N LEU A 77 -9.07 7.68 4.77
CA LEU A 77 -10.16 6.71 4.72
C LEU A 77 -10.41 6.12 6.09
N GLU A 78 -11.65 6.17 6.53
CA GLU A 78 -12.08 5.46 7.74
C GLU A 78 -11.95 3.95 7.55
N ASN A 79 -11.57 3.26 8.63
CA ASN A 79 -11.49 1.80 8.69
C ASN A 79 -12.24 1.27 9.92
N PRO A 80 -13.58 1.46 10.00
CA PRO A 80 -14.36 1.09 11.18
C PRO A 80 -14.30 -0.42 11.48
N ASP A 81 -14.14 -1.24 10.45
CA ASP A 81 -14.07 -2.70 10.56
C ASP A 81 -12.65 -3.22 10.79
N ASN A 82 -11.66 -2.33 10.93
CA ASN A 82 -10.26 -2.65 11.16
C ASN A 82 -9.68 -3.67 10.15
N LEU A 83 -10.04 -3.50 8.88
CA LEU A 83 -9.64 -4.40 7.80
C LEU A 83 -8.13 -4.34 7.58
N PRO A 84 -7.47 -5.49 7.33
CA PRO A 84 -6.03 -5.59 7.33
C PRO A 84 -5.34 -5.08 6.07
N TYR A 85 -6.00 -4.96 4.92
CA TYR A 85 -5.38 -4.61 3.64
C TYR A 85 -6.01 -3.38 2.99
N VAL A 86 -5.23 -2.72 2.13
CA VAL A 86 -5.68 -1.62 1.28
C VAL A 86 -5.41 -2.00 -0.17
N ARG A 87 -6.35 -1.72 -1.06
CA ARG A 87 -6.22 -1.99 -2.50
C ARG A 87 -6.59 -0.79 -3.34
N HIS A 88 -6.06 -0.77 -4.56
CA HIS A 88 -6.48 0.14 -5.62
C HIS A 88 -7.74 -0.39 -6.31
N ARG A 89 -8.68 0.50 -6.62
CA ARG A 89 -9.85 0.19 -7.46
C ARG A 89 -9.43 -0.02 -8.91
N LYS A 90 -8.52 0.83 -9.42
CA LYS A 90 -7.94 0.73 -10.76
C LYS A 90 -6.54 1.34 -10.80
N GLY A 91 -5.62 0.73 -11.55
CA GLY A 91 -4.26 1.24 -11.68
C GLY A 91 -3.50 1.25 -10.35
N LEU A 92 -2.49 2.13 -10.23
CA LEU A 92 -1.60 2.21 -9.06
C LEU A 92 -1.51 3.64 -8.47
N GLU A 93 -2.45 4.51 -8.81
CA GLU A 93 -2.48 5.88 -8.29
C GLU A 93 -2.92 5.89 -6.82
N ASN A 94 -2.09 6.46 -5.94
CA ASN A 94 -2.32 6.47 -4.50
C ASN A 94 -3.24 7.62 -4.05
N ILE A 95 -4.34 7.85 -4.74
CA ILE A 95 -5.33 8.88 -4.37
C ILE A 95 -6.45 8.25 -3.53
N PRO A 96 -6.99 8.92 -2.49
CA PRO A 96 -7.98 8.34 -1.58
C PRO A 96 -9.20 7.73 -2.29
N SER A 97 -9.72 8.40 -3.33
CA SER A 97 -10.87 7.92 -4.11
C SER A 97 -10.59 6.61 -4.86
N ASN A 98 -9.33 6.30 -5.15
CA ASN A 98 -8.91 5.06 -5.81
C ASN A 98 -8.55 3.96 -4.81
N LEU A 99 -8.62 4.20 -3.50
CA LEU A 99 -8.23 3.24 -2.47
C LEU A 99 -9.46 2.73 -1.70
N TYR A 100 -9.34 1.51 -1.18
CA TYR A 100 -10.34 0.94 -0.27
C TYR A 100 -9.72 -0.11 0.65
N TRP A 101 -10.32 -0.26 1.83
CA TRP A 101 -9.99 -1.26 2.83
C TRP A 101 -10.62 -2.62 2.50
N THR A 102 -9.89 -3.72 2.73
CA THR A 102 -10.37 -5.08 2.46
C THR A 102 -9.64 -6.10 3.35
N ASP A 103 -10.31 -7.21 3.66
CA ASP A 103 -9.74 -8.42 4.26
C ASP A 103 -9.32 -9.45 3.21
N ASP A 104 -9.67 -9.23 1.94
CA ASP A 104 -9.39 -10.17 0.87
C ASP A 104 -7.91 -10.08 0.45
N LEU A 105 -7.19 -11.18 0.69
CA LEU A 105 -5.80 -11.40 0.26
C LEU A 105 -5.69 -11.97 -1.16
N ARG A 106 -6.80 -12.37 -1.79
CA ARG A 106 -6.77 -13.05 -3.10
C ARG A 106 -6.08 -12.16 -4.15
N PRO A 107 -5.01 -12.62 -4.81
CA PRO A 107 -4.39 -11.87 -5.89
C PRO A 107 -5.44 -11.44 -6.92
N VAL A 108 -5.48 -10.16 -7.28
CA VAL A 108 -6.33 -9.72 -8.40
C VAL A 108 -5.71 -10.31 -9.67
N ALA A 109 -6.41 -11.28 -10.29
CA ALA A 109 -6.08 -12.13 -11.46
C ALA A 109 -5.30 -13.43 -11.10
N ILE A 110 -5.63 -14.67 -11.53
CA ILE A 110 -6.46 -15.22 -12.62
C ILE A 110 -6.95 -16.63 -12.21
N VAL A 111 -8.20 -16.79 -11.75
CA VAL A 111 -9.05 -17.98 -11.99
C VAL A 111 -10.47 -17.49 -11.70
N SER A 112 -11.42 -17.59 -12.63
CA SER A 112 -12.81 -17.24 -12.31
C SER A 112 -13.28 -18.15 -11.17
N GLU A 113 -14.14 -17.65 -10.26
CA GLU A 113 -14.71 -18.48 -9.19
C GLU A 113 -15.36 -19.74 -9.76
N GLN A 114 -15.95 -19.62 -10.94
CA GLN A 114 -16.53 -20.73 -11.69
C GLN A 114 -15.48 -21.78 -12.08
N LEU A 115 -14.31 -21.38 -12.58
CA LEU A 115 -13.23 -22.30 -12.94
C LEU A 115 -12.60 -22.96 -11.71
N VAL A 116 -12.51 -22.26 -10.57
CA VAL A 116 -12.07 -22.89 -9.30
C VAL A 116 -13.07 -23.96 -8.85
N ARG A 117 -14.37 -23.68 -8.92
CA ARG A 117 -15.42 -24.66 -8.59
C ARG A 117 -15.36 -25.87 -9.50
N GLU A 118 -15.21 -25.65 -10.80
CA GLU A 118 -15.09 -26.71 -11.80
C GLU A 118 -13.88 -27.62 -11.53
N ILE A 119 -12.71 -27.04 -11.24
CA ILE A 119 -11.51 -27.81 -10.89
C ILE A 119 -11.74 -28.64 -9.61
N ILE A 120 -12.40 -28.07 -8.59
CA ILE A 120 -12.71 -28.79 -7.34
C ILE A 120 -13.64 -29.98 -7.57
N ASP A 121 -14.68 -29.82 -8.40
CA ASP A 121 -15.62 -30.89 -8.68
C ASP A 121 -14.97 -32.01 -9.51
N LYS A 122 -14.11 -31.67 -10.48
CA LYS A 122 -13.32 -32.66 -11.23
C LYS A 122 -12.37 -33.46 -10.34
N LEU A 123 -11.71 -32.81 -9.37
CA LEU A 123 -10.88 -33.49 -8.37
C LEU A 123 -11.70 -34.42 -7.48
N LYS A 124 -12.91 -34.02 -7.05
CA LYS A 124 -13.82 -34.89 -6.26
C LYS A 124 -14.31 -36.11 -7.06
N CYS A 125 -14.46 -35.97 -8.37
CA CYS A 125 -14.81 -37.07 -9.26
C CYS A 125 -13.63 -38.04 -9.52
N GLY A 126 -12.45 -37.78 -8.94
CA GLY A 126 -11.30 -38.66 -9.00
C GLY A 126 -10.33 -38.37 -10.14
N MET A 127 -10.50 -37.27 -10.87
CA MET A 127 -9.52 -36.85 -11.89
C MET A 127 -8.22 -36.39 -11.23
N THR A 128 -7.11 -36.70 -11.88
CA THR A 128 -5.77 -36.24 -11.50
C THR A 128 -5.54 -34.82 -11.98
N THR A 129 -4.62 -34.12 -11.32
CA THR A 129 -4.25 -32.74 -11.71
C THR A 129 -3.75 -32.67 -13.15
N GLN A 130 -3.09 -33.72 -13.66
CA GLN A 130 -2.59 -33.75 -15.04
C GLN A 130 -3.74 -33.83 -16.06
N GLU A 131 -4.73 -34.68 -15.83
CA GLU A 131 -5.92 -34.80 -16.69
C GLU A 131 -6.73 -33.48 -16.75
N ILE A 132 -6.82 -32.78 -15.62
CA ILE A 132 -7.50 -31.47 -15.56
C ILE A 132 -6.71 -30.41 -16.33
N ILE A 133 -5.38 -30.43 -16.28
CA ILE A 133 -4.54 -29.51 -17.04
C ILE A 133 -4.66 -29.78 -18.54
N ASP A 134 -4.68 -31.05 -18.94
CA ASP A 134 -4.78 -31.45 -20.35
C ASP A 134 -6.15 -31.10 -20.97
N GLU A 135 -7.21 -30.95 -20.16
CA GLU A 135 -8.53 -30.45 -20.62
C GLU A 135 -8.61 -28.92 -20.73
N LEU A 136 -7.75 -28.18 -20.02
CA LEU A 136 -7.82 -26.72 -19.92
C LEU A 136 -6.90 -25.98 -20.91
N VAL A 137 -6.02 -26.69 -21.62
CA VAL A 137 -5.06 -26.18 -22.63
C VAL A 137 -5.48 -26.63 -24.03
#